data_AF-A0A947BNG4-F1
#
_entry.id   AF-A0A947BNG4-F1
#
_cell.length_a   1.000
_cell.length_b   1.000
_cell.length_c   1.000
_cell.angle_alpha   90.00
_cell.angle_beta   90.00
_cell.angle_gamma   90.00
#
_symmetry.space_group_name_H-M   'P 1'
#
loop_
_entity.id
_entity.type
_entity.pdbx_description
1 polymer ?
#
loop_
_entity_poly.entity_id
_entity_poly.type
_entity_poly.pdbx_seq_one_letter_code
_entity_poly.pdbx_strand_id
1 'polypeptide(L)'
;AMVYERAFGGVHVVDEIVGAVDERNPVGTGFAGQRKSGDMNGVPLPNLEDPNDLIADEKQTPTPACFAVTAPHWRPRLDYAGTYDDAWQSQRAPYLPEDFDKRFFNLAHPDLIYPGFLSGGEPVEITNMHPGGTLKFALPHVKLNAVVTMAKDTLEPLFNLETLIIEPNELELGMTWRAAVPCDKKALKISDIKIYLAG
;
A
#
# COMPACT_ATOMS: atom_id res chain seq x y z
N ALA A 1 2.30 15.62 10.39
CA ALA A 1 1.80 14.43 9.67
C ALA A 1 2.93 13.85 8.83
N MET A 2 3.07 12.52 8.81
CA MET A 2 3.98 11.81 7.92
C MET A 2 3.21 11.52 6.63
N VAL A 3 3.52 12.25 5.56
CA VAL A 3 2.79 12.20 4.29
C VAL A 3 3.79 12.26 3.14
N TYR A 4 3.43 11.70 1.98
CA TYR A 4 4.34 11.56 0.85
C TYR A 4 4.81 12.90 0.25
N GLU A 5 4.04 13.98 0.42
CA GLU A 5 4.42 15.34 0.01
C GLU A 5 5.68 15.86 0.72
N ARG A 6 6.06 15.23 1.84
CA ARG A 6 7.25 15.54 2.64
C ARG A 6 8.42 14.60 2.39
N ALA A 7 8.22 13.54 1.62
CA ALA A 7 9.23 12.58 1.23
C ALA A 7 9.82 12.92 -0.15
N PHE A 8 10.93 12.27 -0.50
CA PHE A 8 11.57 12.46 -1.81
C PHE A 8 10.59 12.18 -2.95
N GLY A 9 10.63 13.00 -4.00
CA GLY A 9 9.82 12.83 -5.20
C GLY A 9 9.38 14.16 -5.79
N GLY A 10 8.34 14.12 -6.62
CA GLY A 10 7.70 15.30 -7.20
C GLY A 10 7.75 15.34 -8.72
N VAL A 11 7.41 16.51 -9.25
CA VAL A 11 7.33 16.80 -10.68
C VAL A 11 8.26 17.95 -11.04
N HIS A 12 8.95 17.81 -12.17
CA HIS A 12 9.63 18.91 -12.83
C HIS A 12 8.76 19.45 -13.97
N VAL A 13 8.29 20.68 -13.82
CA VAL A 13 7.48 21.41 -14.80
C VAL A 13 8.30 22.56 -15.38
N VAL A 14 8.30 22.71 -16.70
CA VAL A 14 8.91 23.82 -17.43
C VAL A 14 7.86 24.39 -18.37
N ASP A 15 7.57 25.70 -18.28
CA ASP A 15 6.55 26.38 -19.09
C ASP A 15 5.20 25.65 -19.11
N GLU A 16 4.72 25.23 -17.93
CA GLU A 16 3.48 24.45 -17.72
C GLU A 16 3.48 23.04 -18.32
N ILE A 17 4.60 22.59 -18.89
CA ILE A 17 4.78 21.25 -19.43
C ILE A 17 5.52 20.38 -18.42
N VAL A 18 4.95 19.22 -18.12
CA VAL A 18 5.60 18.21 -17.29
C VAL A 18 6.78 17.63 -18.06
N GLY A 19 8.00 17.99 -17.65
CA GLY A 19 9.24 17.53 -18.25
C GLY A 19 9.78 16.24 -17.65
N ALA A 20 9.54 16.01 -16.34
CA ALA A 20 9.89 14.76 -15.66
C ALA A 20 9.02 14.55 -14.41
N VAL A 21 8.80 13.30 -14.04
CA VAL A 21 8.05 12.90 -12.83
C VAL A 21 8.83 11.80 -12.13
N ASP A 22 8.93 11.86 -10.80
CA ASP A 22 9.27 10.66 -10.02
C ASP A 22 8.02 9.80 -9.88
N GLU A 23 7.90 8.76 -10.69
CA GLU A 23 6.72 7.87 -10.72
C GLU A 23 6.50 7.12 -9.40
N ARG A 24 7.48 7.08 -8.50
CA ARG A 24 7.35 6.46 -7.16
C ARG A 24 6.61 7.38 -6.19
N ASN A 25 6.74 8.70 -6.36
CA ASN A 25 6.07 9.70 -5.53
C ASN A 25 5.90 11.02 -6.29
N PRO A 26 4.89 11.15 -7.19
CA PRO A 26 4.67 12.36 -7.97
C PRO A 26 4.29 13.60 -7.15
N VAL A 27 3.84 13.44 -5.91
CA VAL A 27 3.44 14.56 -5.03
C VAL A 27 4.55 14.98 -4.07
N GLY A 28 5.67 14.27 -4.07
CA GLY A 28 6.80 14.50 -3.18
C GLY A 28 7.55 15.81 -3.47
N THR A 29 8.69 15.95 -2.79
CA THR A 29 9.55 17.13 -2.92
C THR A 29 11.02 16.77 -3.04
N GLY A 30 11.85 17.72 -3.49
CA GLY A 30 13.28 17.53 -3.72
C GLY A 30 13.68 16.85 -5.03
N PHE A 31 12.75 16.39 -5.87
CA PHE A 31 13.09 15.82 -7.18
C PHE A 31 13.62 16.88 -8.15
N ALA A 32 14.90 16.77 -8.52
CA ALA A 32 15.52 17.68 -9.46
C ALA A 32 14.98 17.53 -10.90
N GLY A 33 14.67 16.31 -11.33
CA GLY A 33 14.29 16.04 -12.72
C GLY A 33 15.40 16.46 -13.69
N GLN A 34 15.14 17.50 -14.49
CA GLN A 34 16.10 18.06 -15.46
C GLN A 34 16.65 19.43 -15.02
N ARG A 35 16.36 19.87 -13.80
CA ARG A 35 16.87 21.12 -13.23
C ARG A 35 18.39 21.06 -13.09
N LYS A 36 19.06 22.19 -13.28
CA LYS A 36 20.47 22.34 -12.89
C LYS A 36 20.52 22.64 -11.39
N SER A 37 21.68 22.39 -10.77
CA SER A 37 21.90 22.66 -9.33
C SER A 37 21.48 24.09 -8.91
N GLY A 38 21.79 25.10 -9.72
CA GLY A 38 21.38 26.48 -9.46
C GLY A 38 19.86 26.72 -9.45
N ASP A 39 19.11 25.90 -10.21
CA ASP A 39 17.65 25.97 -10.32
C ASP A 39 16.95 25.25 -9.15
N MET A 40 17.72 24.54 -8.30
CA MET A 40 17.21 23.91 -7.07
C MET A 40 17.13 24.89 -5.90
N ASN A 41 17.70 26.09 -6.02
CA ASN A 41 17.63 27.10 -4.97
C ASN A 41 16.18 27.50 -4.68
N GLY A 42 15.76 27.33 -3.43
CA GLY A 42 14.39 27.61 -2.99
C GLY A 42 13.39 26.46 -3.23
N VAL A 43 13.82 25.36 -3.86
CA VAL A 43 13.05 24.11 -3.88
C VAL A 43 13.10 23.49 -2.49
N PRO A 44 11.94 23.17 -1.87
CA PRO A 44 11.93 22.49 -0.58
C PRO A 44 12.64 21.13 -0.66
N LEU A 45 13.39 20.79 0.39
CA LEU A 45 13.96 19.46 0.55
C LEU A 45 12.98 18.55 1.29
N PRO A 46 13.00 17.23 1.01
CA PRO A 46 12.26 16.27 1.80
C PRO A 46 12.76 16.31 3.24
N ASN A 47 11.85 16.07 4.18
CA ASN A 47 12.20 15.93 5.60
C ASN A 47 11.70 14.61 6.18
N LEU A 48 11.33 13.69 5.30
CA LEU A 48 11.19 12.26 5.56
C LEU A 48 12.22 11.55 4.69
N GLU A 49 13.16 10.89 5.35
CA GLU A 49 14.28 10.16 4.73
C GLU A 49 14.39 8.79 5.40
N ASP A 50 14.92 7.82 4.65
CA ASP A 50 15.37 6.57 5.25
C ASP A 50 16.71 6.83 5.96
N PRO A 51 16.84 6.55 7.27
CA PRO A 51 18.11 6.72 7.98
C PRO A 51 19.27 5.92 7.39
N ASN A 52 19.00 4.90 6.56
CA ASN A 52 20.01 4.11 5.86
C ASN A 52 20.32 4.62 4.43
N ASP A 53 19.58 5.58 3.92
CA ASP A 53 19.73 6.16 2.56
C ASP A 53 19.49 7.67 2.58
N LEU A 54 20.33 8.38 3.34
CA LEU A 54 20.25 9.83 3.50
C LEU A 54 20.64 10.58 2.22
N ILE A 55 19.96 11.70 1.97
CA ILE A 55 20.23 12.58 0.84
C ILE A 55 21.41 13.49 1.19
N ALA A 56 22.49 13.36 0.43
CA ALA A 56 23.71 14.15 0.54
C ALA A 56 23.92 15.12 -0.65
N ASP A 57 23.26 14.88 -1.79
CA ASP A 57 23.41 15.65 -3.02
C ASP A 57 22.08 15.76 -3.78
N GLU A 58 21.82 16.90 -4.43
CA GLU A 58 20.55 17.19 -5.10
C GLU A 58 20.25 16.28 -6.31
N LYS A 59 21.25 15.53 -6.80
CA LYS A 59 21.07 14.60 -7.93
C LYS A 59 20.71 13.19 -7.48
N GLN A 60 20.81 12.90 -6.18
CA GLN A 60 20.41 11.59 -5.67
C GLN A 60 18.90 11.41 -5.79
N THR A 61 18.50 10.16 -6.04
CA THR A 61 17.11 9.77 -6.25
C THR A 61 16.71 8.63 -5.30
N PRO A 62 16.82 8.82 -3.97
CA PRO A 62 16.52 7.77 -3.00
C PRO A 62 15.07 7.29 -3.13
N THR A 63 14.78 6.16 -2.52
CA THR A 63 13.39 5.68 -2.44
C THR A 63 12.57 6.59 -1.52
N PRO A 64 11.36 7.02 -1.90
CA PRO A 64 10.51 7.85 -1.05
C PRO A 64 10.15 7.16 0.28
N ALA A 65 10.76 7.61 1.38
CA ALA A 65 10.50 7.07 2.71
C ALA A 65 9.22 7.67 3.32
N CYS A 66 8.22 6.85 3.59
CA CYS A 66 6.99 7.26 4.28
C CYS A 66 6.23 6.04 4.83
N PHE A 67 5.37 6.28 5.82
CA PHE A 67 4.44 5.26 6.36
C PHE A 67 3.02 5.38 5.80
N ALA A 68 2.75 6.40 4.98
CA ALA A 68 1.45 6.60 4.35
C ALA A 68 1.20 5.57 3.23
N VAL A 69 -0.03 5.55 2.72
CA VAL A 69 -0.42 4.67 1.62
C VAL A 69 0.09 5.18 0.27
N THR A 70 0.62 4.28 -0.57
CA THR A 70 1.04 4.57 -1.94
C THR A 70 -0.17 4.49 -2.89
N ALA A 71 -0.32 5.45 -3.80
CA ALA A 71 -1.44 5.45 -4.76
C ALA A 71 -1.31 4.35 -5.84
N PRO A 72 -2.41 3.87 -6.45
CA PRO A 72 -2.35 2.76 -7.41
C PRO A 72 -1.56 3.04 -8.68
N HIS A 73 -1.51 4.31 -9.10
CA HIS A 73 -0.81 4.76 -10.30
C HIS A 73 0.65 5.17 -10.01
N TRP A 74 1.13 4.96 -8.78
CA TRP A 74 2.53 5.19 -8.42
C TRP A 74 3.29 3.87 -8.41
N ARG A 75 4.58 3.91 -8.72
CA ARG A 75 5.46 2.76 -8.51
C ARG A 75 5.71 2.54 -7.01
N PRO A 76 5.88 1.28 -6.56
CA PRO A 76 5.93 0.06 -7.38
C PRO A 76 4.54 -0.53 -7.70
N ARG A 77 3.45 0.03 -7.18
CA ARG A 77 2.10 -0.56 -7.37
C ARG A 77 1.72 -0.64 -8.84
N LEU A 78 1.98 0.42 -9.61
CA LEU A 78 1.70 0.46 -11.04
C LEU A 78 2.37 -0.69 -11.81
N ASP A 79 3.58 -1.09 -11.41
CA ASP A 79 4.34 -2.17 -12.05
C ASP A 79 3.65 -3.55 -11.89
N TYR A 80 2.67 -3.67 -10.97
CA TYR A 80 1.90 -4.88 -10.71
C TYR A 80 0.50 -4.88 -11.33
N ALA A 81 0.09 -3.80 -11.99
CA ALA A 81 -1.23 -3.69 -12.59
C ALA A 81 -1.44 -4.65 -13.78
N GLY A 82 -0.36 -5.13 -14.38
CA GLY A 82 -0.41 -5.90 -15.62
C GLY A 82 -0.69 -5.04 -16.86
N THR A 83 -0.83 -5.68 -18.01
CA THR A 83 -0.90 -5.02 -19.31
C THR A 83 -2.35 -4.91 -19.81
N TYR A 84 -2.81 -3.69 -20.06
CA TYR A 84 -4.16 -3.38 -20.57
C TYR A 84 -4.10 -2.84 -22.01
N ASP A 85 -3.78 -3.71 -22.97
CA ASP A 85 -3.67 -3.37 -24.40
C ASP A 85 -4.90 -3.80 -25.22
N ASP A 86 -4.84 -3.65 -26.54
CA ASP A 86 -5.91 -4.04 -27.47
C ASP A 86 -6.23 -5.55 -27.39
N ALA A 87 -5.25 -6.39 -27.08
CA ALA A 87 -5.44 -7.83 -26.93
C ALA A 87 -6.24 -8.12 -25.64
N TRP A 88 -5.88 -7.48 -24.52
CA TRP A 88 -6.69 -7.53 -23.30
C TRP A 88 -8.12 -7.05 -23.57
N GLN A 89 -8.29 -5.91 -24.24
CA GLN A 89 -9.59 -5.31 -24.50
C GLN A 89 -10.49 -6.21 -25.37
N SER A 90 -9.94 -6.85 -26.39
CA SER A 90 -10.71 -7.67 -27.33
C SER A 90 -10.97 -9.10 -26.85
N GLN A 91 -10.11 -9.68 -26.00
CA GLN A 91 -10.15 -11.12 -25.68
C GLN A 91 -10.33 -11.44 -24.19
N ARG A 92 -9.94 -10.53 -23.28
CA ARG A 92 -9.87 -10.80 -21.83
C ARG A 92 -10.85 -9.96 -21.03
N ALA A 93 -11.15 -8.74 -21.48
CA ALA A 93 -12.07 -7.85 -20.79
C ALA A 93 -13.42 -8.56 -20.53
N PRO A 94 -14.01 -8.42 -19.33
CA PRO A 94 -13.64 -7.52 -18.23
C PRO A 94 -12.71 -8.14 -17.15
N TYR A 95 -12.10 -9.30 -17.39
CA TYR A 95 -11.22 -9.93 -16.40
C TYR A 95 -9.88 -9.19 -16.27
N LEU A 96 -9.20 -9.36 -15.14
CA LEU A 96 -7.84 -8.84 -14.95
C LEU A 96 -6.87 -9.39 -16.02
N PRO A 97 -5.83 -8.60 -16.39
CA PRO A 97 -4.74 -9.09 -17.23
C PRO A 97 -4.12 -10.38 -16.70
N GLU A 98 -3.52 -11.17 -17.59
CA GLU A 98 -2.89 -12.43 -17.21
C GLU A 98 -1.61 -12.22 -16.38
N ASP A 99 -0.94 -11.10 -16.60
CA ASP A 99 0.25 -10.65 -15.89
C ASP A 99 -0.07 -9.76 -14.67
N PHE A 100 -1.35 -9.62 -14.28
CA PHE A 100 -1.73 -8.91 -13.07
C PHE A 100 -1.13 -9.61 -11.83
N ASP A 101 -0.42 -8.84 -11.00
CA ASP A 101 0.17 -9.33 -9.77
C ASP A 101 -0.60 -8.78 -8.55
N LYS A 102 -1.02 -9.67 -7.64
CA LYS A 102 -1.78 -9.31 -6.43
C LYS A 102 -1.04 -8.33 -5.52
N ARG A 103 0.28 -8.21 -5.64
CA ARG A 103 1.07 -7.16 -4.97
C ARG A 103 0.58 -5.75 -5.29
N PHE A 104 -0.14 -5.55 -6.40
CA PHE A 104 -0.85 -4.30 -6.71
C PHE A 104 -1.76 -3.82 -5.57
N PHE A 105 -2.33 -4.74 -4.79
CA PHE A 105 -3.22 -4.42 -3.66
C PHE A 105 -2.49 -3.98 -2.39
N ASN A 106 -1.16 -4.15 -2.30
CA ASN A 106 -0.40 -3.65 -1.17
C ASN A 106 -0.34 -2.12 -1.23
N LEU A 107 -0.89 -1.48 -0.20
CA LEU A 107 -0.92 -0.02 -0.08
C LEU A 107 0.31 0.52 0.66
N ALA A 108 0.93 -0.29 1.51
CA ALA A 108 2.04 0.13 2.36
C ALA A 108 3.35 0.27 1.55
N HIS A 109 4.28 1.07 2.09
CA HIS A 109 5.67 1.08 1.61
C HIS A 109 6.24 -0.35 1.60
N PRO A 110 7.11 -0.73 0.64
CA PRO A 110 7.65 -2.10 0.55
C PRO A 110 8.23 -2.65 1.85
N ASP A 111 8.93 -1.83 2.63
CA ASP A 111 9.53 -2.22 3.91
C ASP A 111 8.51 -2.49 5.03
N LEU A 112 7.25 -2.08 4.83
CA LEU A 112 6.14 -2.30 5.74
C LEU A 112 5.26 -3.49 5.32
N ILE A 113 5.64 -4.19 4.25
CA ILE A 113 4.96 -5.41 3.84
C ILE A 113 5.46 -6.56 4.72
N TYR A 114 4.56 -7.08 5.55
CA TYR A 114 4.86 -8.22 6.40
C TYR A 114 5.15 -9.48 5.56
N PRO A 115 6.18 -10.28 5.88
CA PRO A 115 6.46 -11.52 5.17
C PRO A 115 5.42 -12.60 5.51
N GLY A 116 4.33 -12.63 4.74
CA GLY A 116 3.20 -13.55 4.94
C GLY A 116 1.97 -12.83 5.46
N PHE A 117 1.23 -13.48 6.36
CA PHE A 117 0.07 -12.89 7.03
C PHE A 117 0.34 -12.72 8.51
N LEU A 118 -0.22 -11.66 9.08
CA LEU A 118 -0.29 -11.50 10.52
C LEU A 118 -1.26 -12.55 11.10
N SER A 119 -1.02 -12.94 12.34
CA SER A 119 -1.81 -13.95 13.07
C SER A 119 -2.52 -13.36 14.29
N GLY A 120 -2.12 -12.17 14.75
CA GLY A 120 -2.46 -11.67 16.07
C GLY A 120 -1.44 -12.16 17.10
N GLY A 121 -1.30 -11.40 18.19
CA GLY A 121 -0.33 -11.67 19.24
C GLY A 121 1.09 -11.15 18.97
N GLU A 122 1.39 -10.71 17.76
CA GLU A 122 2.71 -10.14 17.45
C GLU A 122 3.01 -8.94 18.36
N PRO A 123 4.24 -8.85 18.91
CA PRO A 123 4.64 -7.69 19.67
C PRO A 123 4.82 -6.49 18.74
N VAL A 124 4.25 -5.35 19.14
CA VAL A 124 4.38 -4.07 18.45
C VAL A 124 5.10 -3.09 19.38
N GLU A 125 6.13 -2.44 18.84
CA GLU A 125 6.84 -1.34 19.49
C GLU A 125 6.91 -0.15 18.53
N ILE A 126 6.48 1.02 18.99
CA ILE A 126 6.49 2.26 18.21
C ILE A 126 7.17 3.34 19.02
N THR A 127 8.30 3.84 18.52
CA THR A 127 9.14 4.86 19.17
C THR A 127 9.06 6.19 18.43
N ASN A 128 9.17 7.31 19.14
CA ASN A 128 9.24 8.67 18.57
C ASN A 128 8.02 9.12 17.73
N MET A 129 6.89 8.43 17.89
CA MET A 129 5.68 8.61 17.09
C MET A 129 4.45 9.03 17.90
N HIS A 130 4.60 9.19 19.23
CA HIS A 130 3.54 9.57 20.15
C HIS A 130 4.11 10.47 21.26
N PRO A 131 3.43 11.55 21.69
CA PRO A 131 3.92 12.47 22.72
C PRO A 131 4.09 11.82 24.10
N GLY A 132 3.36 10.75 24.39
CA GLY A 132 3.50 9.96 25.62
C GLY A 132 4.71 9.02 25.65
N GLY A 133 5.56 9.03 24.62
CA GLY A 133 6.74 8.17 24.51
C GLY A 133 6.47 6.88 23.74
N THR A 134 7.29 5.86 24.01
CA THR A 134 7.23 4.57 23.31
C THR A 134 5.95 3.81 23.63
N LEU A 135 5.23 3.39 22.59
CA LEU A 135 4.09 2.49 22.70
C LEU A 135 4.55 1.05 22.57
N LYS A 136 4.12 0.17 23.49
CA LYS A 136 4.36 -1.28 23.43
C LYS A 136 3.07 -2.04 23.72
N PHE A 137 2.70 -2.95 22.83
CA PHE A 137 1.52 -3.80 22.99
C PHE A 137 1.65 -5.07 22.15
N ALA A 138 0.71 -6.00 22.29
CA ALA A 138 0.58 -7.15 21.39
C ALA A 138 -0.66 -6.97 20.52
N LEU A 139 -0.58 -7.38 19.25
CA LEU A 139 -1.76 -7.36 18.38
C LEU A 139 -2.90 -8.18 18.99
N PRO A 140 -4.15 -7.71 18.94
CA PRO A 140 -5.29 -8.50 19.38
C PRO A 140 -5.38 -9.84 18.65
N HIS A 141 -5.66 -10.91 19.38
CA HIS A 141 -6.01 -12.19 18.77
C HIS A 141 -7.49 -12.17 18.37
N VAL A 142 -7.75 -12.19 17.08
CA VAL A 142 -9.11 -12.28 16.54
C VAL A 142 -9.12 -13.37 15.48
N LYS A 143 -9.94 -14.39 15.70
CA LYS A 143 -10.13 -15.50 14.77
C LYS A 143 -11.53 -15.42 14.18
N LEU A 144 -11.62 -15.21 12.87
CA LEU A 144 -12.87 -15.17 12.14
C LEU A 144 -13.08 -16.48 11.39
N ASN A 145 -14.31 -16.95 11.40
CA ASN A 145 -14.76 -18.05 10.56
C ASN A 145 -15.88 -17.57 9.65
N ALA A 146 -15.98 -18.17 8.46
CA ALA A 146 -17.10 -17.96 7.56
C ALA A 146 -17.66 -19.29 7.05
N VAL A 147 -18.97 -19.29 6.81
CA VAL A 147 -19.67 -20.35 6.09
C VAL A 147 -20.40 -19.68 4.92
N VAL A 148 -20.08 -20.11 3.71
CA VAL A 148 -20.69 -19.64 2.46
C VAL A 148 -21.51 -20.78 1.87
N THR A 149 -22.82 -20.59 1.78
CA THR A 149 -23.70 -21.54 1.09
C THR A 149 -23.85 -21.12 -0.36
N MET A 150 -23.41 -21.98 -1.29
CA MET A 150 -23.48 -21.72 -2.73
C MET A 150 -24.13 -22.90 -3.44
N ALA A 151 -25.31 -22.68 -4.02
CA ALA A 151 -26.16 -23.72 -4.59
C ALA A 151 -26.50 -24.84 -3.56
N LYS A 152 -25.84 -25.99 -3.65
CA LYS A 152 -25.98 -27.12 -2.72
C LYS A 152 -24.71 -27.36 -1.89
N ASP A 153 -23.66 -26.59 -2.16
CA ASP A 153 -22.36 -26.73 -1.54
C ASP A 153 -22.23 -25.75 -0.36
N THR A 154 -21.49 -26.16 0.65
CA THR A 154 -21.09 -25.30 1.78
C THR A 154 -19.58 -25.16 1.76
N LEU A 155 -19.09 -23.92 1.82
CA LEU A 155 -17.68 -23.58 1.74
C LEU A 155 -17.27 -22.82 3.00
N GLU A 156 -16.12 -23.17 3.56
CA GLU A 156 -15.57 -22.53 4.77
C GLU A 156 -14.23 -21.89 4.43
N PRO A 157 -14.22 -20.66 3.87
CA PRO A 157 -12.98 -20.02 3.49
C PRO A 157 -12.22 -19.57 4.73
N LEU A 158 -10.89 -19.69 4.66
CA LEU A 158 -10.01 -19.18 5.71
C LEU A 158 -9.84 -17.67 5.58
N PHE A 159 -9.87 -16.97 6.72
CA PHE A 159 -9.53 -15.57 6.80
C PHE A 159 -8.04 -15.39 7.07
N ASN A 160 -7.41 -14.50 6.30
CA ASN A 160 -6.07 -13.99 6.57
C ASN A 160 -6.18 -12.56 7.08
N LEU A 161 -5.40 -12.20 8.11
CA LEU A 161 -5.22 -10.80 8.50
C LEU A 161 -4.24 -10.15 7.51
N GLU A 162 -4.77 -9.37 6.57
CA GLU A 162 -4.01 -8.83 5.45
C GLU A 162 -3.59 -7.38 5.63
N THR A 163 -4.26 -6.63 6.51
CA THR A 163 -3.96 -5.21 6.69
C THR A 163 -4.04 -4.82 8.16
N LEU A 164 -2.99 -4.16 8.61
CA LEU A 164 -2.89 -3.51 9.91
C LEU A 164 -2.64 -2.02 9.66
N ILE A 165 -3.51 -1.18 10.21
CA ILE A 165 -3.34 0.28 10.26
C ILE A 165 -3.15 0.62 11.72
N ILE A 166 -2.16 1.45 12.03
CA ILE A 166 -1.94 1.94 13.39
C ILE A 166 -1.91 3.46 13.32
N GLU A 167 -2.66 4.10 14.21
CA GLU A 167 -2.71 5.55 14.37
C GLU A 167 -2.18 5.91 15.76
N PRO A 168 -0.85 6.05 15.92
CA PRO A 168 -0.23 6.13 17.23
C PRO A 168 -0.72 7.31 18.07
N ASN A 169 -1.04 8.45 17.43
CA ASN A 169 -1.52 9.65 18.10
C ASN A 169 -2.95 9.57 18.61
N GLU A 170 -3.79 8.75 17.96
CA GLU A 170 -5.16 8.50 18.40
C GLU A 170 -5.26 7.28 19.31
N LEU A 171 -4.15 6.53 19.46
CA LEU A 171 -4.09 5.25 20.18
C LEU A 171 -5.07 4.21 19.62
N GLU A 172 -5.27 4.26 18.30
CA GLU A 172 -6.17 3.36 17.58
C GLU A 172 -5.38 2.43 16.64
N LEU A 173 -5.97 1.26 16.38
CA LEU A 173 -5.52 0.37 15.33
C LEU A 173 -6.72 -0.21 14.59
N GLY A 174 -6.55 -0.43 13.29
CA GLY A 174 -7.49 -1.12 12.41
C GLY A 174 -6.88 -2.40 11.90
N MET A 175 -7.65 -3.49 11.95
CA MET A 175 -7.25 -4.81 11.44
C MET A 175 -8.29 -5.27 10.43
N THR A 176 -7.85 -5.69 9.25
CA THR A 176 -8.74 -6.17 8.18
C THR A 176 -8.38 -7.60 7.78
N TRP A 177 -9.38 -8.47 7.86
CA TRP A 177 -9.28 -9.84 7.42
C TRP A 177 -9.93 -10.02 6.04
N ARG A 178 -9.34 -10.88 5.21
CA ARG A 178 -9.92 -11.26 3.92
C ARG A 178 -10.01 -12.77 3.80
N ALA A 179 -11.17 -13.21 3.28
CA ALA A 179 -11.43 -14.56 2.83
C ALA A 179 -11.90 -14.49 1.37
N ALA A 180 -11.58 -15.49 0.56
CA ALA A 180 -11.96 -15.55 -0.85
C ALA A 180 -12.61 -16.89 -1.20
N VAL A 181 -13.72 -16.84 -1.93
CA VAL A 181 -14.43 -18.01 -2.44
C VAL A 181 -14.54 -17.92 -3.96
N PRO A 182 -13.97 -18.87 -4.71
CA PRO A 182 -14.14 -18.94 -6.15
C PRO A 182 -15.61 -19.22 -6.51
N CYS A 183 -16.27 -18.26 -7.16
CA CYS A 183 -17.68 -18.39 -7.52
C CYS A 183 -17.95 -18.51 -9.02
N ASP A 184 -17.06 -18.01 -9.90
CA ASP A 184 -17.22 -18.02 -11.37
C ASP A 184 -18.68 -17.66 -11.79
N LYS A 185 -19.29 -18.38 -12.75
CA LYS A 185 -20.69 -18.22 -13.18
C LYS A 185 -21.73 -18.63 -12.12
N LYS A 186 -21.31 -19.00 -10.91
CA LYS A 186 -22.18 -19.37 -9.77
C LYS A 186 -22.33 -18.26 -8.73
N ALA A 187 -21.79 -17.04 -8.96
CA ALA A 187 -21.94 -15.92 -8.02
C ALA A 187 -23.41 -15.68 -7.59
N LEU A 188 -24.36 -15.75 -8.53
CA LEU A 188 -25.80 -15.61 -8.26
C LEU A 188 -26.44 -16.80 -7.52
N LYS A 189 -25.67 -17.87 -7.25
CA LYS A 189 -26.12 -19.04 -6.49
C LYS A 189 -25.68 -18.99 -5.04
N ILE A 190 -24.98 -17.94 -4.61
CA ILE A 190 -24.70 -17.72 -3.19
C ILE A 190 -26.02 -17.35 -2.51
N SER A 191 -26.46 -18.19 -1.58
CA SER A 191 -27.74 -18.00 -0.87
C SER A 191 -27.57 -17.46 0.55
N ASP A 192 -26.42 -17.71 1.19
CA ASP A 192 -26.15 -17.31 2.57
C ASP A 192 -24.65 -17.15 2.79
N ILE A 193 -24.26 -16.12 3.54
CA ILE A 193 -22.90 -15.92 4.04
C ILE A 193 -23.02 -15.60 5.53
N LYS A 194 -22.44 -16.46 6.37
CA LYS A 194 -22.35 -16.25 7.82
C LYS A 194 -20.91 -16.03 8.20
N ILE A 195 -20.65 -14.95 8.94
CA ILE A 195 -19.35 -14.62 9.49
C ILE A 195 -19.51 -14.51 11.00
N TYR A 196 -18.60 -15.12 11.75
CA TYR A 196 -18.64 -15.13 13.21
C TYR A 196 -17.23 -15.24 13.80
N LEU A 197 -17.09 -14.79 15.05
CA LEU A 197 -15.87 -14.99 15.83
C LEU A 197 -15.78 -16.46 16.24
N ALA A 198 -14.61 -17.06 16.04
CA ALA A 198 -14.31 -18.35 16.62
C ALA A 198 -14.19 -18.19 18.15
N GLY A 199 -14.94 -19.01 18.89
CA GLY A 199 -14.83 -19.10 20.34
C GLY A 199 -13.58 -19.84 20.80
#